data_AF-A0A968AQ57-F1
#
_entry.id   AF-A0A968AQ57-F1
#
_cell.length_a   1.000
_cell.length_b   1.000
_cell.length_c   1.000
_cell.angle_alpha   90.00
_cell.angle_beta   90.00
_cell.angle_gamma   90.00
#
_symmetry.space_group_name_H-M   'P 1'
#
loop_
_entity.id
_entity.type
_entity.pdbx_description
1 polymer ?
#
loop_
_entity_poly.entity_id
_entity_poly.type
_entity_poly.pdbx_seq_one_letter_code
_entity_poly.pdbx_strand_id
1 'polypeptide(L)'
;DLDQINAAIDAKIKKDGARKISTFETFIKSRISLNRKTLKMADMEINPDEAVYLSLYPELSELEVLDLRKNHLGDQGCQAIFMSPVLTRLKEL
;
A
#
# COMPACT_ATOMS: atom_id res chain seq x y z
N ASP A 1 -12.26 3.60 12.77
CA ASP A 1 -11.95 2.22 12.37
C ASP A 1 -11.47 2.23 10.92
N LEU A 2 -10.47 1.42 10.57
CA LEU A 2 -9.83 1.44 9.26
C LEU A 2 -10.82 1.06 8.15
N ASP A 3 -11.74 0.13 8.43
CA ASP A 3 -12.79 -0.30 7.51
C ASP A 3 -13.71 0.86 7.10
N GLN A 4 -14.07 1.74 8.05
CA GLN A 4 -14.89 2.93 7.76
C GLN A 4 -14.15 3.95 6.90
N ILE A 5 -12.84 4.12 7.12
CA ILE A 5 -11.99 5.00 6.31
C ILE A 5 -11.89 4.44 4.88
N ASN A 6 -11.65 3.14 4.74
CA ASN A 6 -11.57 2.46 3.44
C ASN A 6 -12.89 2.59 2.68
N ALA A 7 -14.03 2.38 3.34
CA ALA A 7 -15.35 2.57 2.73
C ALA A 7 -15.58 4.02 2.26
N ALA A 8 -15.13 5.02 3.04
CA ALA A 8 -15.25 6.42 2.66
C ALA A 8 -14.33 6.80 1.49
N ILE A 9 -13.14 6.21 1.38
CA ILE A 9 -12.25 6.36 0.23
C ILE A 9 -12.88 5.73 -1.01
N ASP A 10 -13.39 4.50 -0.89
CA ASP A 10 -14.04 3.78 -1.99
C ASP A 10 -15.23 4.54 -2.56
N ALA A 11 -16.04 5.16 -1.70
CA ALA A 11 -17.19 5.98 -2.12
C ALA A 11 -16.80 7.23 -2.93
N LYS A 12 -15.55 7.69 -2.83
CA LYS A 12 -15.03 8.86 -3.57
C LYS A 12 -14.40 8.49 -4.91
N ILE A 13 -14.17 7.20 -5.19
CA ILE A 13 -13.60 6.76 -6.46
C ILE A 13 -14.64 6.94 -7.56
N LYS A 14 -14.36 7.85 -8.51
CA LYS A 14 -15.27 8.20 -9.62
C LYS A 14 -14.89 7.57 -10.96
N LYS A 15 -13.72 6.94 -11.05
CA LYS A 15 -13.19 6.38 -12.29
C LYS A 15 -13.65 4.93 -12.45
N ASP A 16 -14.37 4.64 -13.53
CA ASP A 16 -14.73 3.28 -13.89
C ASP A 16 -13.47 2.40 -14.05
N GLY A 17 -13.52 1.21 -13.45
CA GLY A 17 -12.43 0.23 -13.49
C GLY A 17 -11.28 0.48 -12.49
N ALA A 18 -11.31 1.55 -11.68
CA ALA A 18 -10.32 1.73 -10.63
C ALA A 18 -10.52 0.71 -9.48
N ARG A 19 -9.43 0.08 -9.05
CA ARG A 19 -9.42 -0.80 -7.87
C ARG A 19 -9.80 -0.01 -6.62
N LYS A 20 -10.69 -0.59 -5.81
CA LYS A 20 -11.07 -0.07 -4.49
C LYS A 20 -9.93 -0.22 -3.49
N ILE A 21 -9.78 0.74 -2.57
CA ILE A 21 -8.78 0.65 -1.51
C ILE A 21 -9.04 -0.53 -0.58
N SER A 22 -10.30 -0.90 -0.34
CA SER A 22 -10.66 -2.10 0.43
C SER A 22 -10.18 -3.40 -0.23
N THR A 23 -10.23 -3.47 -1.55
CA THR A 23 -9.70 -4.61 -2.32
C THR A 23 -8.19 -4.67 -2.24
N PHE A 24 -7.53 -3.50 -2.33
CA PHE A 24 -6.09 -3.39 -2.17
C PHE A 24 -5.62 -3.80 -0.76
N GLU A 25 -6.30 -3.32 0.28
CA GLU A 25 -6.05 -3.69 1.67
C GLU A 25 -6.22 -5.21 1.90
N THR A 26 -7.28 -5.81 1.35
CA THR A 26 -7.51 -7.26 1.46
C THR A 26 -6.35 -8.07 0.88
N PHE A 27 -5.80 -7.64 -0.25
CA PHE A 27 -4.62 -8.25 -0.85
C PHE A 27 -3.40 -8.12 0.08
N ILE A 28 -3.15 -6.93 0.63
CA ILE A 28 -2.04 -6.69 1.56
C ILE A 28 -2.16 -7.60 2.78
N LYS A 29 -3.32 -7.61 3.45
CA LYS A 29 -3.63 -8.49 4.59
C LYS A 29 -3.35 -9.96 4.27
N SER A 30 -3.77 -10.42 3.09
CA SER A 30 -3.51 -11.80 2.63
C SER A 30 -2.02 -12.11 2.44
N ARG A 31 -1.21 -11.14 2.00
CA ARG A 31 0.23 -11.36 1.81
C ARG A 31 1.00 -11.32 3.12
N ILE A 32 0.70 -10.36 3.99
CA ILE A 32 1.41 -10.23 5.27
C ILE A 32 1.00 -11.31 6.28
N SER A 33 -0.19 -11.92 6.14
CA SER A 33 -0.56 -13.09 6.93
C SER A 33 0.27 -14.33 6.59
N LEU A 34 0.73 -14.45 5.34
CA LEU A 34 1.66 -15.49 4.90
C LEU A 34 3.11 -15.15 5.28
N ASN A 35 3.52 -13.90 5.08
CA ASN A 35 4.85 -13.42 5.46
C ASN A 35 4.84 -11.93 5.82
N ARG A 36 4.86 -11.62 7.11
CA ARG A 36 4.87 -10.25 7.64
C ARG A 36 6.09 -9.41 7.25
N LYS A 37 7.19 -10.05 6.81
CA LYS A 37 8.47 -9.39 6.52
C LYS A 37 8.63 -9.04 5.04
N THR A 38 7.82 -9.60 4.16
CA THR A 38 8.00 -9.45 2.70
C THR A 38 6.69 -9.21 2.00
N LEU A 39 6.60 -8.10 1.28
CA LEU A 39 5.45 -7.74 0.45
C LEU A 39 5.94 -7.45 -0.96
N LYS A 40 5.53 -8.30 -1.91
CA LYS A 40 5.90 -8.15 -3.32
C LYS A 40 4.67 -7.82 -4.14
N MET A 41 4.71 -6.68 -4.81
CA MET A 41 3.61 -6.11 -5.59
C MET A 41 4.11 -5.47 -6.88
N ALA A 42 5.13 -6.06 -7.49
CA ALA A 42 5.61 -5.59 -8.78
C ALA A 42 4.54 -5.74 -9.85
N ASP A 43 4.40 -4.74 -10.73
CA ASP A 43 3.48 -4.77 -11.88
C ASP A 43 2.00 -4.97 -11.47
N MET A 44 1.55 -4.21 -10.47
CA MET A 44 0.19 -4.27 -9.91
C MET A 44 -0.61 -2.97 -10.10
N GLU A 45 -0.13 -2.10 -10.98
CA GLU A 45 -0.69 -0.79 -11.28
C GLU A 45 -0.86 0.10 -10.03
N ILE A 46 0.04 -0.02 -9.04
CA ILE A 46 -0.03 0.78 -7.81
C ILE A 46 0.17 2.26 -8.13
N ASN A 47 -0.79 3.08 -7.72
CA ASN A 47 -0.79 4.53 -7.96
C ASN A 47 -0.26 5.33 -6.74
N PRO A 48 -0.12 6.68 -6.84
CA PRO A 48 0.41 7.48 -5.74
C PRO A 48 -0.44 7.42 -4.46
N ASP A 49 -1.77 7.34 -4.58
CA ASP A 49 -2.69 7.29 -3.43
C ASP A 49 -2.57 5.95 -2.69
N GLU A 50 -2.42 4.85 -3.42
CA GLU A 50 -2.17 3.52 -2.85
C GLU A 50 -0.79 3.43 -2.19
N ALA A 51 0.22 4.12 -2.72
CA ALA A 51 1.52 4.23 -2.07
C ALA A 51 1.46 5.04 -0.76
N VAL A 52 0.71 6.15 -0.74
CA VAL A 52 0.43 6.90 0.49
C VAL A 52 -0.29 6.00 1.50
N TYR A 53 -1.28 5.23 1.05
CA TYR A 53 -1.99 4.28 1.90
C TYR A 53 -1.03 3.26 2.54
N LEU A 54 -0.17 2.62 1.74
CA LEU A 54 0.86 1.70 2.24
C LEU A 54 1.78 2.34 3.27
N SER A 55 2.21 3.58 3.03
CA SER A 55 3.13 4.30 3.94
C SER A 55 2.54 4.55 5.33
N LEU A 56 1.22 4.44 5.48
CA LEU A 56 0.50 4.68 6.73
C LEU A 56 -0.15 3.40 7.29
N TYR A 57 -0.06 2.25 6.61
CA TYR A 57 -0.78 1.03 6.97
C TYR A 57 -0.11 0.31 8.16
N PRO A 58 -0.67 0.36 9.39
CA PRO A 58 0.07 0.04 10.62
C PRO A 58 0.62 -1.39 10.68
N GLU A 59 -0.03 -2.36 10.04
CA GLU A 59 0.40 -3.76 10.07
C GLU A 59 1.68 -4.02 9.24
N LEU A 60 2.19 -3.03 8.49
CA LEU A 60 3.50 -3.11 7.83
C LEU A 60 4.68 -2.72 8.74
N SER A 61 4.47 -2.50 10.05
CA SER A 61 5.54 -2.08 10.96
C SER A 61 6.72 -3.05 11.06
N GLU A 62 6.47 -4.33 10.75
CA GLU A 62 7.48 -5.40 10.76
C GLU A 62 8.01 -5.76 9.36
N LEU A 63 7.64 -4.99 8.32
CA LEU A 63 8.04 -5.24 6.95
C LEU A 63 9.54 -4.93 6.75
N GLU A 64 10.27 -5.87 6.17
CA GLU A 64 11.71 -5.72 5.89
C GLU A 64 11.98 -5.57 4.38
N VAL A 65 11.13 -6.15 3.52
CA VAL A 65 11.28 -6.13 2.05
C VAL A 65 9.98 -5.71 1.39
N LEU A 66 10.03 -4.66 0.57
CA LEU A 66 8.89 -4.13 -0.19
C LEU A 66 9.25 -4.02 -1.67
N ASP A 67 8.66 -4.83 -2.54
CA ASP A 67 8.91 -4.73 -4.00
C ASP A 67 7.75 -4.02 -4.69
N LEU A 68 7.97 -2.77 -5.11
CA LEU A 68 7.00 -1.93 -5.81
C LEU A 68 7.41 -1.62 -7.26
N ARG A 69 8.35 -2.38 -7.83
CA ARG A 69 8.85 -2.12 -9.19
C ARG A 69 7.74 -2.24 -10.24
N LYS A 70 7.89 -1.52 -11.36
CA LYS A 70 6.92 -1.51 -12.46
C LYS A 70 5.50 -1.05 -12.04
N ASN A 71 5.42 -0.12 -11.08
CA ASN A 71 4.17 0.55 -10.71
C ASN A 71 4.24 2.06 -11.04
N HIS A 72 3.15 2.78 -10.78
CA HIS A 72 2.94 4.18 -11.16
C HIS A 72 2.90 5.10 -9.93
N LEU A 73 3.93 5.03 -9.08
CA LEU A 73 3.94 5.77 -7.80
C LEU A 73 4.07 7.30 -7.96
N GLY A 74 4.78 7.75 -8.99
CA GLY A 74 5.19 9.15 -9.13
C GLY A 74 6.05 9.65 -7.96
N ASP A 75 6.44 10.92 -8.01
CA ASP A 75 7.28 11.52 -6.96
C ASP A 75 6.57 11.51 -5.60
N GLN A 76 5.26 11.79 -5.59
CA GLN A 76 4.45 11.77 -4.38
C GLN A 76 4.44 10.39 -3.72
N GLY A 77 4.21 9.31 -4.48
CA GLY A 77 4.17 7.96 -3.93
C GLY A 77 5.53 7.52 -3.42
N CYS A 78 6.61 7.82 -4.16
CA CYS A 78 7.98 7.56 -3.73
C CYS A 78 8.31 8.31 -2.41
N GLN A 79 7.97 9.59 -2.34
CA GLN A 79 8.18 10.40 -1.14
C GLN A 79 7.38 9.87 0.06
N ALA A 80 6.13 9.42 -0.17
CA ALA A 80 5.31 8.84 0.89
C ALA A 80 5.94 7.57 1.48
N ILE A 81 6.41 6.65 0.63
CA ILE A 81 7.10 5.44 1.09
C ILE A 81 8.38 5.79 1.85
N PHE A 82 9.19 6.74 1.33
CA PHE A 82 10.45 7.16 1.96
C PHE A 82 10.24 7.84 3.32
N MET A 83 9.17 8.64 3.45
CA MET A 83 8.83 9.37 4.68
C MET A 83 7.89 8.60 5.60
N SER A 84 7.67 7.30 5.35
CA SER A 84 6.70 6.51 6.09
C SER A 84 7.05 6.43 7.58
N PRO A 85 6.11 6.78 8.48
CA PRO A 85 6.30 6.57 9.92
C PRO A 85 6.12 5.10 10.32
N VAL A 86 5.65 4.24 9.42
CA VAL A 86 5.34 2.83 9.70
C VAL A 86 6.45 1.90 9.23
N LEU A 87 7.01 2.12 8.03
CA LEU A 87 8.01 1.26 7.38
C LEU A 87 9.42 1.38 8.00
N THR A 88 9.49 1.44 9.33
CA THR A 88 10.69 1.71 10.12
C THR A 88 11.74 0.60 10.10
N ARG A 89 11.34 -0.62 9.70
CA ARG A 89 12.22 -1.81 9.60
C ARG A 89 12.59 -2.16 8.17
N LEU A 90 12.23 -1.33 7.19
CA LEU A 90 12.47 -1.60 5.78
C LEU A 90 13.98 -1.63 5.48
N LYS A 91 14.44 -2.68 4.81
CA LYS A 91 15.83 -2.91 4.42
C LYS A 91 16.01 -2.92 2.91
N GLU A 92 14.98 -3.35 2.18
CA GLU A 92 14.98 -3.48 0.72
C GLU A 92 13.69 -2.88 0.14
N LEU A 93 13.83 -2.01 -0.87
CA LEU A 93 12.75 -1.32 -1.59
C LEU A 93 12.94 -1.44 -3.12
#